data_AF-A0A846T6H4-F1
#
_entry.id   AF-A0A846T6H4-F1
#
_cell.length_a   1.000
_cell.length_b   1.000
_cell.length_c   1.000
_cell.angle_alpha   90.00
_cell.angle_beta   90.00
_cell.angle_gamma   90.00
#
_symmetry.space_group_name_H-M   'P 1'
#
loop_
_entity.id
_entity.type
_entity.pdbx_description
1 polymer ?
#
loop_
_entity_poly.entity_id
_entity_poly.type
_entity_poly.pdbx_seq_one_letter_code
_entity_poly.pdbx_strand_id
1 'polypeptide(L)' 'MRYDLIVIGAGSGGLNVAMFMARVGLRVLLIDKSDMAIGGDCLNHGCVPS' A
#
# COMPACT_ATOMS: atom_id res chain seq x y z
N MET A 1 10.47 -0.98 17.76
CA MET A 1 9.10 -0.59 17.33
C MET A 1 8.29 -1.86 17.09
N ARG A 2 6.98 -1.86 17.35
CA ARG A 2 6.09 -3.01 17.11
C ARG A 2 4.97 -2.56 16.17
N TYR A 3 4.74 -3.32 15.11
CA TYR A 3 3.63 -3.12 14.19
C TYR A 3 2.61 -4.22 14.40
N ASP A 4 1.34 -3.89 14.20
CA ASP A 4 0.24 -4.84 14.31
C ASP A 4 -0.07 -5.46 12.93
N LEU A 5 0.33 -4.78 11.85
CA LEU A 5 0.25 -5.26 10.47
C LEU A 5 1.44 -4.73 9.65
N ILE A 6 2.01 -5.59 8.80
CA ILE A 6 2.97 -5.20 7.76
C ILE A 6 2.37 -5.55 6.40
N VAL A 7 2.29 -4.57 5.51
CA VAL A 7 1.81 -4.72 4.13
C VAL A 7 2.99 -4.53 3.18
N ILE A 8 3.21 -5.50 2.30
CA ILE A 8 4.29 -5.48 1.31
C ILE A 8 3.66 -5.29 -0.06
N GLY A 9 4.01 -4.19 -0.72
CA GLY A 9 3.43 -3.71 -1.97
C GLY A 9 2.36 -2.64 -1.73
N ALA A 10 2.64 -1.43 -2.19
CA ALA A 10 1.76 -0.25 -2.18
C ALA A 10 0.93 -0.15 -3.46
N GLY A 11 0.51 -1.29 -4.03
CA GLY A 11 -0.51 -1.35 -5.08
C GLY A 11 -1.91 -1.02 -4.55
N SER A 12 -2.92 -1.01 -5.43
CA SER A 12 -4.31 -0.68 -5.07
C SER A 12 -4.84 -1.46 -3.87
N GLY A 13 -4.62 -2.78 -3.83
CA GLY A 13 -5.04 -3.63 -2.71
C GLY A 13 -4.26 -3.35 -1.42
N GLY A 14 -2.93 -3.23 -1.51
CA GLY A 14 -2.06 -2.99 -0.37
C GLY A 14 -2.31 -1.64 0.30
N LEU A 15 -2.47 -0.58 -0.50
CA LEU A 15 -2.86 0.75 -0.02
C LEU A 15 -4.22 0.72 0.66
N ASN A 16 -5.22 0.04 0.07
CA ASN A 16 -6.57 -0.01 0.62
C ASN A 16 -6.58 -0.72 1.99
N VAL A 17 -5.97 -1.90 2.08
CA VAL A 17 -5.86 -2.66 3.34
C VAL A 17 -5.06 -1.88 4.38
N ALA A 18 -3.91 -1.30 4.00
CA ALA A 18 -3.08 -0.55 4.93
C ALA A 18 -3.82 0.67 5.50
N MET A 19 -4.52 1.42 4.65
CA MET A 19 -5.31 2.58 5.05
C MET A 19 -6.50 2.20 5.93
N PHE A 20 -7.23 1.14 5.56
CA PHE A 20 -8.35 0.65 6.38
C PHE A 20 -7.87 0.22 7.78
N MET A 21 -6.77 -0.53 7.84
CA MET A 21 -6.22 -1.04 9.10
C MET A 21 -5.65 0.09 9.97
N ALA A 22 -5.04 1.11 9.37
CA ALA A 22 -4.63 2.32 10.08
C ALA A 22 -5.84 3.08 10.64
N ARG A 23 -6.95 3.17 9.89
CA ARG A 23 -8.19 3.85 10.32
C ARG A 23 -8.90 3.16 11.48
N VAL A 24 -8.77 1.85 11.62
CA VAL A 24 -9.29 1.11 12.77
C VAL A 24 -8.32 1.11 13.98
N GLY A 25 -7.21 1.87 13.90
CA GLY A 25 -6.31 2.12 15.02
C GLY A 25 -5.11 1.19 15.13
N LEU A 26 -4.85 0.32 14.13
CA LEU A 26 -3.67 -0.54 14.11
C LEU A 26 -2.43 0.24 13.68
N ARG A 27 -1.26 -0.12 14.23
CA ARG A 27 0.02 0.38 13.73
C ARG A 27 0.42 -0.42 12.50
N VAL A 28 0.26 0.19 11.34
CA VAL A 28 0.55 -0.43 10.05
C VAL A 28 1.87 0.07 9.49
N LEU A 29 2.71 -0.86 9.05
CA LEU A 29 3.86 -0.56 8.19
C LEU A 29 3.51 -0.95 6.76
N LEU A 30 3.50 0.00 5.83
CA LEU A 30 3.38 -0.25 4.40
C LEU A 30 4.76 -0.04 3.78
N ILE A 31 5.25 -1.03 3.03
CA ILE A 31 6.53 -0.95 2.32
C ILE A 31 6.35 -1.31 0.85
N ASP A 32 7.11 -0.62 0.01
CA ASP A 32 7.27 -0.96 -1.40
C ASP A 32 8.74 -0.74 -1.81
N LYS A 33 9.12 -1.24 -2.99
CA LYS A 33 10.49 -1.21 -3.52
C LYS A 33 11.02 0.21 -3.78
N SER A 34 10.14 1.16 -4.09
CA SER A 34 10.48 2.55 -4.39
C SER A 34 9.24 3.44 -4.39
N ASP A 35 9.44 4.77 -4.33
CA ASP A 35 8.34 5.75 -4.42
C ASP A 35 7.58 5.64 -5.75
N MET A 36 8.28 5.29 -6.84
CA MET A 36 7.69 5.07 -8.16
C MET A 36 6.77 3.84 -8.21
N ALA A 37 6.85 2.94 -7.23
CA ALA A 37 6.00 1.75 -7.15
C ALA A 37 4.66 2.03 -6.44
N ILE A 38 4.52 3.18 -5.77
CA ILE A 38 3.27 3.57 -5.09
C ILE A 38 2.14 3.63 -6.10
N GLY A 39 1.00 3.01 -5.77
CA GLY A 39 -0.15 2.82 -6.66
C GLY A 39 -0.11 1.54 -7.49
N GLY A 40 1.07 0.89 -7.59
CA GLY A 40 1.28 -0.36 -8.30
C GLY A 40 0.98 -0.28 -9.79
N ASP A 41 0.82 -1.44 -10.44
CA ASP A 41 0.65 -1.49 -11.90
C ASP A 41 -0.65 -0.81 -12.35
N CYS A 42 -1.75 -0.95 -11.59
CA CYS A 42 -3.02 -0.32 -11.92
C CYS A 42 -2.89 1.20 -12.15
N LEU A 43 -2.15 1.89 -11.28
CA LEU A 43 -1.92 3.34 -11.40
C LEU A 43 -0.79 3.69 -12.38
N ASN A 44 0.29 2.92 -12.41
CA ASN A 44 1.53 3.35 -13.07
C ASN A 44 1.73 2.78 -14.48
N HIS A 45 1.12 1.63 -14.79
CA HIS A 45 1.37 0.91 -16.05
C HIS A 45 0.11 0.26 -16.66
N GLY A 46 -1.03 0.33 -15.99
CA GLY A 46 -2.25 -0.42 -16.31
C GLY A 46 -3.45 0.52 -16.45
N CYS A 47 -4.48 0.31 -15.63
CA CYS A 47 -5.81 0.88 -15.80
C CYS A 47 -5.88 2.42 -15.93
N VAL A 48 -4.96 3.18 -15.33
CA VAL A 48 -4.98 4.65 -15.37
C VAL A 48 -4.24 5.24 -16.59
N PRO A 49 -3.01 4.80 -16.93
CA PRO A 49 -2.26 5.34 -18.07
C PRO A 49 -2.50 4.64 -19.40
N SER A 50 -3.25 3.53 -19.44
CA SER A 50 -3.66 2.83 -20.67
C SER A 50 -4.94 3.42 -21.24
#